data_AF-A0A1H7GB50-F1
#
_entry.id   AF-A0A1H7GB50-F1
#
_cell.length_a   1.000
_cell.length_b   1.000
_cell.length_c   1.000
_cell.angle_alpha   90.00
_cell.angle_beta   90.00
_cell.angle_gamma   90.00
#
_symmetry.space_group_name_H-M   'P 1'
#
loop_
_entity.id
_entity.type
_entity.pdbx_description
1 polymer ?
#
loop_
_entity_poly.entity_id
_entity_poly.type
_entity_poly.pdbx_seq_one_letter_code
_entity_poly.pdbx_strand_id
1 'polypeptide(L)'
;MRSALALAVLATAAGAQELSVDAALVRACHAGAGLGETRPPCIGTAATACQALPGGDTTLGIAECLMAETAAWAELMQAAYDRQAEALGGRDRALVAQLANAQEAWGAYRDAECGLRYGYWIEGSIRTIMAAACHLEKTAARTKELRDLGAME
;
A
#
# COMPACT_ATOMS: atom_id res chain seq x y z
N MET A 1 -55.73 26.50 -23.20
CA MET A 1 -55.26 26.49 -21.80
C MET A 1 -54.20 25.42 -21.65
N ARG A 2 -53.04 25.80 -21.08
CA ARG A 2 -52.03 24.95 -20.40
C ARG A 2 -51.07 24.13 -21.27
N SER A 3 -49.99 24.76 -21.72
CA SER A 3 -48.74 24.07 -22.04
C SER A 3 -47.97 23.82 -20.74
N ALA A 4 -47.71 22.56 -20.40
CA ALA A 4 -46.87 22.19 -19.27
C ALA A 4 -45.41 22.08 -19.74
N LEU A 5 -44.54 22.94 -19.23
CA LEU A 5 -43.10 22.89 -19.47
C LEU A 5 -42.48 21.92 -18.46
N ALA A 6 -42.02 20.76 -18.92
CA ALA A 6 -41.28 19.82 -18.08
C ALA A 6 -39.80 20.24 -18.01
N LEU A 7 -39.36 20.70 -16.83
CA LEU A 7 -37.97 21.04 -16.56
C LEU A 7 -37.21 19.75 -16.18
N ALA A 8 -36.39 19.24 -17.09
CA ALA A 8 -35.52 18.10 -16.81
C ALA A 8 -34.31 18.57 -15.99
N VAL A 9 -34.30 18.25 -14.70
CA VAL A 9 -33.13 18.44 -13.83
C VAL A 9 -32.14 17.31 -14.12
N LEU A 10 -31.06 17.64 -14.83
CA LEU A 10 -29.89 16.76 -14.95
C LEU A 10 -29.12 16.80 -13.64
N ALA A 11 -29.31 15.78 -12.79
CA ALA A 11 -28.46 15.55 -11.64
C ALA A 11 -27.07 15.13 -12.15
N THR A 12 -26.13 16.07 -12.17
CA THR A 12 -24.71 15.73 -12.37
C THR A 12 -24.23 15.00 -11.12
N ALA A 13 -23.89 13.72 -11.25
CA ALA A 13 -23.15 13.02 -10.21
C ALA A 13 -21.86 13.79 -9.94
N ALA A 14 -21.73 14.35 -8.74
CA ALA A 14 -20.46 14.84 -8.25
C ALA A 14 -19.54 13.62 -8.11
N GLY A 15 -18.70 13.38 -9.12
CA GLY A 15 -17.70 12.33 -9.07
C GLY A 15 -16.67 12.69 -8.02
N ALA A 16 -16.66 11.98 -6.89
CA ALA A 16 -15.45 11.88 -6.09
C ALA A 16 -14.37 11.33 -7.03
N GLN A 17 -13.38 12.16 -7.39
CA GLN A 17 -12.25 11.70 -8.18
C GLN A 17 -11.49 10.70 -7.32
N GLU A 18 -11.48 9.44 -7.74
CA GLU A 18 -10.78 8.38 -7.04
C GLU A 18 -9.27 8.63 -7.18
N LEU A 19 -8.63 9.03 -6.07
CA LEU A 19 -7.19 9.16 -6.01
C LEU A 19 -6.56 7.79 -6.25
N SER A 20 -5.73 7.71 -7.28
CA SER A 20 -5.09 6.46 -7.71
C SER A 20 -3.60 6.69 -7.95
N VAL A 21 -2.82 5.62 -7.83
CA VAL A 21 -1.37 5.64 -8.05
C VAL A 21 -1.00 4.87 -9.30
N ASP A 22 0.08 5.28 -9.97
CA ASP A 22 0.66 4.49 -11.05
C ASP A 22 1.43 3.29 -10.48
N ALA A 23 0.82 2.10 -10.53
CA ALA A 23 1.43 0.86 -10.10
C ALA A 23 2.72 0.50 -10.87
N ALA A 24 2.96 1.08 -12.05
CA ALA A 24 4.22 0.91 -12.77
C ALA A 24 5.40 1.55 -12.04
N LEU A 25 5.20 2.70 -11.37
CA LEU A 25 6.23 3.32 -10.52
C LEU A 25 6.61 2.42 -9.35
N VAL A 26 5.62 1.76 -8.74
CA VAL A 26 5.83 0.82 -7.62
C VAL A 26 6.59 -0.42 -8.09
N ARG A 27 6.21 -0.99 -9.23
CA ARG A 27 6.94 -2.13 -9.84
C ARG A 27 8.38 -1.75 -10.20
N ALA A 28 8.59 -0.57 -10.77
CA ALA A 28 9.92 -0.08 -11.09
C ALA A 28 10.77 0.10 -9.82
N CYS A 29 10.20 0.65 -8.74
CA CYS A 29 10.86 0.78 -7.45
C CYS A 29 11.28 -0.59 -6.88
N HIS A 30 10.38 -1.57 -6.89
CA HIS A 30 10.70 -2.93 -6.46
C HIS A 30 11.82 -3.55 -7.31
N ALA A 31 11.75 -3.43 -8.64
CA ALA A 31 12.72 -4.04 -9.55
C ALA A 31 14.11 -3.40 -9.45
N GLY A 32 14.18 -2.09 -9.15
CA GLY A 32 15.43 -1.35 -9.02
C GLY A 32 16.12 -1.47 -7.66
N ALA A 33 15.44 -1.97 -6.62
CA ALA A 33 16.01 -2.09 -5.28
C ALA A 33 17.04 -3.23 -5.20
N GLY A 34 18.20 -2.97 -4.61
CA GLY A 34 19.27 -3.94 -4.43
C GLY A 34 18.89 -5.10 -3.49
N LEU A 35 19.68 -6.18 -3.52
CA LEU A 35 19.53 -7.29 -2.56
C LEU A 35 19.78 -6.79 -1.13
N GLY A 36 18.89 -7.14 -0.20
CA GLY A 36 18.93 -6.70 1.19
C GLY A 36 18.50 -5.25 1.41
N GLU A 37 18.24 -4.48 0.36
CA GLU A 37 17.74 -3.11 0.47
C GLU A 37 16.23 -3.11 0.73
N THR A 38 15.82 -3.12 2.00
CA THR A 38 14.40 -3.19 2.39
C THR A 38 13.67 -1.84 2.32
N ARG A 39 14.41 -0.72 2.36
CA ARG A 39 13.86 0.65 2.29
C ARG A 39 14.51 1.51 1.20
N PRO A 40 14.39 1.13 -0.09
CA PRO A 40 14.83 1.96 -1.19
C PRO A 40 14.13 3.34 -1.16
N PRO A 41 14.82 4.41 -1.59
CA PRO A 41 14.32 5.78 -1.51
C PRO A 41 13.10 6.06 -2.39
N CYS A 42 12.77 5.16 -3.32
CA CYS A 42 11.64 5.32 -4.23
C CYS A 42 10.26 4.99 -3.61
N ILE A 43 10.21 4.38 -2.42
CA ILE A 43 8.94 4.13 -1.70
C ILE A 43 8.27 5.48 -1.40
N GLY A 44 6.99 5.62 -1.74
CA GLY A 44 6.23 6.85 -1.58
C GLY A 44 6.23 7.76 -2.80
N THR A 45 7.00 7.44 -3.85
CA THR A 45 7.04 8.27 -5.07
C THR A 45 5.71 8.25 -5.82
N ALA A 46 5.02 7.10 -5.87
CA ALA A 46 3.74 6.99 -6.55
C ALA A 46 2.64 7.73 -5.76
N ALA A 47 2.64 7.61 -4.43
CA ALA A 47 1.79 8.39 -3.54
C ALA A 47 2.07 9.89 -3.67
N THR A 48 3.33 10.31 -3.77
CA THR A 48 3.70 11.72 -3.96
C THR A 48 3.16 12.27 -5.28
N ALA A 49 3.23 11.49 -6.37
CA ALA A 49 2.62 11.89 -7.64
C ALA A 49 1.10 11.99 -7.55
N CYS A 50 0.45 11.07 -6.85
CA CYS A 50 -0.99 11.09 -6.57
C CYS A 50 -1.41 12.33 -5.76
N GLN A 51 -0.59 12.79 -4.81
CA GLN A 51 -0.89 13.98 -3.99
C GLN A 51 -0.94 15.29 -4.81
N ALA A 52 -0.36 15.31 -6.01
CA ALA A 52 -0.45 16.46 -6.91
C ALA A 52 -1.78 16.54 -7.69
N LEU A 53 -2.65 15.52 -7.58
CA LEU A 53 -3.98 15.52 -8.18
C LEU A 53 -4.96 16.37 -7.34
N PRO A 54 -6.05 16.88 -7.93
CA PRO A 54 -7.08 17.60 -7.18
C PRO A 54 -7.58 16.79 -5.98
N GLY A 55 -7.51 17.38 -4.79
CA GLY A 55 -7.91 16.74 -3.53
C GLY A 55 -6.82 15.86 -2.87
N GLY A 56 -5.76 15.53 -3.59
CA GLY A 56 -4.64 14.69 -3.12
C GLY A 56 -3.74 15.36 -2.08
N ASP A 57 -3.77 16.68 -1.97
CA ASP A 57 -3.01 17.49 -1.02
C ASP A 57 -3.71 17.67 0.34
N THR A 58 -4.97 17.26 0.45
CA THR A 58 -5.71 17.26 1.72
C THR A 58 -5.20 16.16 2.65
N THR A 59 -5.40 16.28 3.97
CA THR A 59 -4.99 15.22 4.90
C THR A 59 -5.59 13.85 4.56
N LEU A 60 -6.85 13.84 4.12
CA LEU A 60 -7.51 12.62 3.68
C LEU A 60 -6.91 12.12 2.36
N GLY A 61 -6.74 13.01 1.38
CA GLY A 61 -6.16 12.64 0.08
C GLY A 61 -4.73 12.11 0.17
N ILE A 62 -3.89 12.69 1.03
CA ILE A 62 -2.54 12.19 1.29
C ILE A 62 -2.60 10.76 1.85
N ALA A 63 -3.49 10.50 2.82
CA ALA A 63 -3.66 9.17 3.38
C ALA A 63 -4.20 8.17 2.34
N GLU A 64 -5.13 8.59 1.48
CA GLU A 64 -5.66 7.79 0.38
C GLU A 64 -4.56 7.44 -0.64
N CYS A 65 -3.75 8.41 -1.06
CA CYS A 65 -2.61 8.17 -1.96
C CYS A 65 -1.58 7.20 -1.36
N LEU A 66 -1.28 7.33 -0.06
CA LEU A 66 -0.37 6.41 0.65
C LEU A 66 -0.94 4.99 0.73
N MET A 67 -2.25 4.85 0.99
CA MET A 67 -2.92 3.55 1.03
C MET A 67 -3.06 2.93 -0.37
N ALA A 68 -3.25 3.74 -1.41
CA ALA A 68 -3.24 3.28 -2.80
C ALA A 68 -1.88 2.74 -3.21
N GLU A 69 -0.76 3.41 -2.83
CA GLU A 69 0.57 2.84 -3.03
C GLU A 69 0.79 1.57 -2.19
N THR A 70 0.27 1.55 -0.96
CA THR A 70 0.32 0.36 -0.09
C THR A 70 -0.36 -0.83 -0.75
N ALA A 71 -1.50 -0.63 -1.42
CA ALA A 71 -2.21 -1.69 -2.14
C ALA A 71 -1.36 -2.28 -3.29
N ALA A 72 -0.71 -1.42 -4.07
CA ALA A 72 0.22 -1.87 -5.12
C ALA A 72 1.42 -2.65 -4.55
N TRP A 73 1.95 -2.24 -3.40
CA TRP A 73 2.96 -3.03 -2.68
C TRP A 73 2.41 -4.35 -2.15
N ALA A 74 1.16 -4.39 -1.67
CA ALA A 74 0.54 -5.61 -1.15
C ALA A 74 0.35 -6.67 -2.26
N GLU A 75 0.02 -6.27 -3.49
CA GLU A 75 -0.01 -7.18 -4.64
C GLU A 75 1.37 -7.79 -4.91
N LEU A 76 2.43 -6.98 -4.87
CA LEU A 76 3.81 -7.46 -5.03
C LEU A 76 4.24 -8.35 -3.87
N MET A 77 3.82 -8.03 -2.64
CA MET A 77 4.07 -8.83 -1.45
C MET A 77 3.44 -10.22 -1.57
N GLN A 78 2.18 -10.29 -2.01
CA GLN A 78 1.49 -11.57 -2.23
C GLN A 78 2.20 -12.37 -3.31
N ALA A 79 2.57 -11.76 -4.43
CA ALA A 79 3.32 -12.44 -5.48
C ALA A 79 4.69 -12.94 -4.99
N ALA A 80 5.38 -12.20 -4.12
CA ALA A 80 6.63 -12.64 -3.50
C ALA A 80 6.41 -13.79 -2.51
N TYR A 81 5.35 -13.72 -1.71
CA TYR A 81 4.95 -14.79 -0.80
C TYR A 81 4.66 -16.08 -1.57
N ASP A 82 3.87 -16.03 -2.65
CA ASP A 82 3.49 -17.21 -3.43
C ASP A 82 4.71 -17.89 -4.06
N ARG A 83 5.61 -17.10 -4.68
CA ARG A 83 6.88 -17.62 -5.22
C ARG A 83 7.72 -18.30 -4.14
N GLN A 84 7.78 -17.70 -2.95
CA GLN A 84 8.56 -18.25 -1.86
C GLN A 84 7.93 -19.51 -1.26
N ALA A 85 6.61 -19.55 -1.15
CA ALA A 85 5.88 -20.74 -0.71
C ALA A 85 6.12 -21.92 -1.67
N GLU A 86 6.13 -21.66 -2.99
CA GLU A 86 6.47 -22.66 -4.00
C GLU A 86 7.91 -23.16 -3.84
N ALA A 87 8.89 -22.25 -3.76
CA ALA A 87 10.30 -22.59 -3.62
C ALA A 87 10.59 -23.38 -2.33
N LEU A 88 10.01 -22.97 -1.20
CA LEU A 88 10.13 -23.67 0.07
C LEU A 88 9.41 -25.00 0.06
N GLY A 89 8.23 -25.09 -0.57
CA GLY A 89 7.47 -26.34 -0.69
C GLY A 89 8.19 -27.42 -1.49
N GLY A 90 9.02 -27.04 -2.47
CA GLY A 90 9.93 -27.95 -3.17
C GLY A 90 11.09 -28.48 -2.31
N ARG A 91 11.43 -27.78 -1.23
CA ARG A 91 12.51 -28.16 -0.28
C ARG A 91 11.98 -28.96 0.90
N ASP A 92 10.99 -28.41 1.61
CA ASP A 92 10.32 -29.01 2.76
C ASP A 92 8.95 -28.37 2.97
N ARG A 93 7.89 -29.19 2.99
CA ARG A 93 6.51 -28.73 3.22
C ARG A 93 6.33 -28.04 4.57
N ALA A 94 7.11 -28.39 5.59
CA ALA A 94 7.05 -27.73 6.91
C ALA A 94 7.44 -26.25 6.83
N LEU A 95 8.32 -25.88 5.90
CA LEU A 95 8.74 -24.49 5.70
C LEU A 95 7.61 -23.61 5.15
N VAL A 96 6.67 -24.19 4.38
CA VAL A 96 5.49 -23.45 3.89
C VAL A 96 4.59 -23.05 5.07
N ALA A 97 4.37 -23.95 6.02
CA ALA A 97 3.61 -23.64 7.23
C ALA A 97 4.32 -22.58 8.09
N GLN A 98 5.65 -22.64 8.20
CA GLN A 98 6.43 -21.62 8.91
C GLN A 98 6.35 -20.25 8.22
N LEU A 99 6.42 -20.21 6.88
CA LEU A 99 6.25 -18.98 6.10
C LEU A 99 4.87 -18.36 6.33
N ALA A 100 3.80 -19.17 6.31
CA ALA A 100 2.44 -18.72 6.58
C ALA A 100 2.31 -18.11 7.98
N ASN A 101 2.82 -18.82 9.01
CA ASN A 101 2.82 -18.33 10.39
C ASN A 101 3.60 -17.01 10.53
N ALA A 102 4.76 -16.91 9.87
CA ALA A 102 5.56 -15.68 9.88
C ALA A 102 4.84 -14.51 9.20
N GLN A 103 4.12 -14.77 8.10
CA GLN A 103 3.35 -13.76 7.38
C GLN A 103 2.14 -13.26 8.20
N GLU A 104 1.43 -14.16 8.89
CA GLU A 104 0.35 -13.82 9.81
C GLU A 104 0.84 -12.96 10.97
N ALA A 105 1.91 -13.40 11.65
CA ALA A 105 2.51 -12.66 12.75
C ALA A 105 3.03 -11.28 12.31
N TRP A 106 3.61 -11.20 11.10
CA TRP A 106 4.01 -9.92 10.51
C TRP A 106 2.82 -8.99 10.28
N GLY A 107 1.68 -9.50 9.82
CA GLY A 107 0.46 -8.71 9.63
C GLY A 107 -0.02 -8.09 10.94
N ALA A 108 -0.09 -8.91 12.00
CA ALA A 108 -0.43 -8.44 13.34
C ALA A 108 0.57 -7.39 13.87
N TYR A 109 1.87 -7.60 13.65
CA TYR A 109 2.90 -6.62 14.00
C TYR A 109 2.74 -5.30 13.25
N ARG A 110 2.50 -5.33 11.93
CA ARG A 110 2.27 -4.13 11.12
C ARG A 110 1.11 -3.32 11.69
N ASP A 111 -0.01 -3.97 11.96
CA ASP A 111 -1.23 -3.29 12.41
C ASP A 111 -1.04 -2.71 13.82
N ALA A 112 -0.38 -3.44 14.72
CA ALA A 112 -0.04 -2.93 16.06
C ALA A 112 0.93 -1.74 16.01
N GLU A 113 1.99 -1.82 15.20
CA GLU A 113 2.98 -0.75 15.04
C GLU A 113 2.36 0.50 14.41
N CYS A 114 1.56 0.34 13.35
CA CYS A 114 0.93 1.48 12.69
C CYS A 114 -0.20 2.08 13.55
N GLY A 115 -0.88 1.27 14.37
CA GLY A 115 -1.79 1.74 15.42
C GLY A 115 -1.08 2.52 16.53
N LEU A 116 0.12 2.10 16.93
CA LEU A 116 0.96 2.86 17.87
C LEU A 116 1.34 4.22 17.29
N ARG A 117 1.75 4.28 16.01
CA ARG A 117 2.07 5.56 15.36
C ARG A 117 0.84 6.47 15.26
N TYR A 118 -0.33 5.92 14.94
CA TYR A 118 -1.58 6.70 14.99
C TYR A 118 -1.81 7.31 16.39
N GLY A 119 -1.62 6.53 17.44
CA GLY A 119 -1.75 6.98 18.83
C GLY A 119 -0.67 7.97 19.28
N TYR A 120 0.55 7.85 18.79
CA TYR A 120 1.65 8.77 19.09
C TYR A 120 1.35 10.19 18.55
N TRP A 121 0.79 10.28 17.36
CA TRP A 121 0.40 11.55 16.71
C TRP A 121 -1.01 12.01 17.13
N ILE A 122 -1.33 11.91 18.42
CA ILE A 122 -2.71 12.06 18.93
C ILE A 122 -3.38 13.39 18.57
N GLU A 123 -2.58 14.45 18.42
CA GLU A 123 -3.08 15.78 18.11
C GLU A 123 -3.30 15.97 16.60
N GLY A 124 -4.52 16.32 16.22
CA GLY A 124 -4.87 16.69 14.85
C GLY A 124 -5.03 15.51 13.87
N SER A 125 -5.33 15.82 12.61
CA SER A 125 -5.60 14.84 11.55
C SER A 125 -4.34 14.17 10.99
N ILE A 126 -3.15 14.66 11.34
CA ILE A 126 -1.86 14.18 10.84
C ILE A 126 -1.60 12.69 11.17
N ARG A 127 -2.16 12.18 12.28
CA ARG A 127 -2.12 10.75 12.64
C ARG A 127 -2.55 9.81 11.52
N THR A 128 -3.53 10.21 10.71
CA THR A 128 -4.02 9.38 9.62
C THR A 128 -2.94 9.21 8.55
N ILE A 129 -2.22 10.29 8.22
CA ILE A 129 -1.06 10.25 7.31
C ILE A 129 0.05 9.39 7.91
N MET A 130 0.36 9.58 9.20
CA MET A 130 1.45 8.85 9.86
C MET A 130 1.20 7.34 9.95
N ALA A 131 -0.05 6.94 10.16
CA ALA A 131 -0.46 5.54 10.10
C ALA A 131 -0.38 4.99 8.66
N ALA A 132 -0.89 5.72 7.67
CA ALA A 132 -0.85 5.29 6.27
C ALA A 132 0.59 5.16 5.74
N ALA A 133 1.47 6.09 6.08
CA ALA A 133 2.89 6.03 5.74
C ALA A 133 3.57 4.80 6.38
N CYS A 134 3.21 4.47 7.62
CA CYS A 134 3.69 3.24 8.27
C CYS A 134 3.26 1.98 7.52
N HIS A 135 1.99 1.90 7.12
CA HIS A 135 1.49 0.76 6.35
C HIS A 135 2.26 0.59 5.03
N LEU A 136 2.50 1.70 4.33
CA LEU A 136 3.31 1.72 3.11
C LEU A 136 4.73 1.22 3.36
N GLU A 137 5.44 1.82 4.31
CA GLU A 137 6.84 1.46 4.65
C GLU A 137 6.98 -0.02 4.99
N LYS A 138 6.11 -0.53 5.88
CA LYS A 138 6.15 -1.92 6.35
C LYS A 138 5.82 -2.91 5.24
N THR A 139 4.80 -2.62 4.43
CA THR A 139 4.36 -3.53 3.34
C THR A 139 5.41 -3.59 2.25
N ALA A 140 5.99 -2.44 1.89
CA ALA A 140 7.11 -2.40 0.97
C ALA A 140 8.30 -3.20 1.53
N ALA A 141 8.74 -2.96 2.77
CA ALA A 141 9.85 -3.69 3.39
C ALA A 141 9.62 -5.21 3.38
N ARG A 142 8.43 -5.68 3.75
CA ARG A 142 8.08 -7.10 3.75
C ARG A 142 8.13 -7.73 2.36
N THR A 143 7.68 -7.00 1.35
CA THR A 143 7.77 -7.45 -0.05
C THR A 143 9.22 -7.79 -0.41
N LYS A 144 10.17 -6.95 0.01
CA LYS A 144 11.60 -7.15 -0.24
C LYS A 144 12.20 -8.28 0.61
N GLU A 145 11.83 -8.37 1.89
CA GLU A 145 12.22 -9.50 2.74
C GLU A 145 11.80 -10.86 2.12
N LEU A 146 10.57 -10.94 1.60
CA LEU A 146 10.08 -12.14 0.92
C LEU A 146 10.81 -12.41 -0.40
N ARG A 147 11.07 -11.35 -1.19
CA ARG A 147 11.83 -11.43 -2.45
C ARG A 147 13.25 -11.97 -2.23
N ASP A 148 13.89 -11.55 -1.14
CA ASP A 148 15.30 -11.82 -0.87
C ASP A 148 15.52 -13.06 0.02
N LEU A 149 14.43 -13.69 0.49
CA LEU A 149 14.51 -14.81 1.41
C LEU A 149 15.26 -16.01 0.78
N GLY A 150 16.45 -16.30 1.29
CA GLY A 150 17.32 -17.36 0.79
C GLY A 150 18.29 -16.94 -0.32
N ALA A 151 18.31 -15.65 -0.70
CA ALA A 151 19.33 -15.07 -1.58
C ALA A 151 20.44 -14.34 -0.79
N MET A 152 20.28 -14.24 0.53
CA MET A 152 21.26 -13.67 1.48
C MET A 152 22.04 -14.81 2.15
N GLU A 153 22.87 -15.52 1.38
CA GLU A 153 23.87 -16.50 1.88
C GLU A 153 25.27 -16.07 1.48
#